data_AF-A0A9X0DB36-F1
#
_entry.id   AF-A0A9X0DB36-F1
#
_cell.length_a   1.000
_cell.length_b   1.000
_cell.length_c   1.000
_cell.angle_alpha   90.00
_cell.angle_beta   90.00
_cell.angle_gamma   90.00
#
_symmetry.space_group_name_H-M   'P 1'
#
loop_
_entity.id
_entity.type
_entity.pdbx_description
1 polymer ?
#
loop_
_entity_poly.entity_id
_entity_poly.type
_entity_poly.pdbx_seq_one_letter_code
_entity_poly.pdbx_strand_id
1 'polypeptide(L)'
;MKSLLVVLALCLAVTYAENADENEDVYNPDLFEGDMILEPDQRMAAEFGFDVDGEARGSSVSRHWPNAVVPYTIDSSLCKQIYQHFLPTKCQSSHSLS
;
A
#
# COMPACT_ATOMS: atom_id res chain seq x y z
N MET A 1 -7.36 6.07 45.73
CA MET A 1 -8.61 5.88 44.94
C MET A 1 -8.72 6.89 43.79
N LYS A 2 -8.60 8.21 44.03
CA LYS A 2 -8.70 9.24 42.99
C LYS A 2 -7.66 9.08 41.86
N SER A 3 -6.41 8.78 42.20
CA SER A 3 -5.32 8.57 41.22
C SER A 3 -5.52 7.33 40.35
N LEU A 4 -6.15 6.28 40.90
CA LEU A 4 -6.48 5.06 40.15
C LEU A 4 -7.56 5.34 39.10
N LEU A 5 -8.59 6.12 39.46
CA LEU A 5 -9.64 6.53 38.53
C LEU A 5 -9.11 7.40 37.39
N VAL A 6 -8.14 8.28 37.67
CA VAL A 6 -7.49 9.10 36.64
C VAL A 6 -6.70 8.22 35.66
N VAL A 7 -5.92 7.26 36.15
CA VAL A 7 -5.17 6.34 35.28
C VAL A 7 -6.12 5.49 34.44
N LEU A 8 -7.18 4.95 35.02
CA LEU A 8 -8.19 4.17 34.30
C LEU A 8 -8.86 4.98 33.19
N ALA A 9 -9.24 6.23 33.49
CA ALA A 9 -9.84 7.13 32.51
C ALA A 9 -8.88 7.46 31.35
N LEU A 10 -7.58 7.62 31.66
CA LEU A 10 -6.55 7.89 30.65
C LEU A 10 -6.33 6.67 29.74
N CYS A 11 -6.27 5.46 30.30
CA CYS A 11 -6.16 4.24 29.51
C CYS A 11 -7.37 4.03 28.59
N LEU A 12 -8.59 4.29 29.08
CA LEU A 12 -9.79 4.22 28.25
C LEU A 12 -9.76 5.27 27.14
N ALA A 13 -9.41 6.51 27.43
CA ALA A 13 -9.32 7.57 26.42
C ALA A 13 -8.34 7.22 25.28
N VAL A 14 -7.19 6.59 25.59
CA VAL A 14 -6.23 6.15 24.57
C VAL A 14 -6.79 5.01 23.71
N THR A 15 -7.59 4.09 24.27
CA THR A 15 -8.21 3.01 23.49
C THR A 15 -9.30 3.49 22.53
N TYR A 16 -9.93 4.63 22.82
CA TYR A 16 -10.95 5.26 21.98
C TYR A 16 -10.39 6.34 21.05
N ALA A 17 -9.08 6.59 21.07
CA ALA A 17 -8.46 7.50 20.13
C ALA A 17 -8.37 6.80 18.77
N GLU A 18 -9.22 7.21 17.83
CA GLU A 18 -9.08 6.83 16.43
C GLU A 18 -7.92 7.63 15.82
N ASN A 19 -7.08 6.96 15.03
CA ASN A 19 -6.09 7.65 14.23
C ASN A 19 -6.83 8.32 13.05
N ALA A 20 -6.37 9.51 12.64
CA ALA A 20 -6.84 10.08 11.39
C ALA A 20 -6.53 9.08 10.26
N ASP A 21 -7.52 8.79 9.43
CA ASP A 21 -7.33 7.96 8.24
C ASP A 21 -6.43 8.73 7.27
N GLU A 22 -5.28 8.17 6.93
CA GLU A 22 -4.34 8.77 5.96
C GLU A 22 -5.00 8.93 4.58
N ASN A 23 -6.07 8.18 4.31
CA ASN A 23 -6.77 8.14 3.02
C ASN A 23 -8.17 8.76 3.06
N GLU A 24 -8.40 9.72 3.95
CA GLU A 24 -9.63 10.51 3.95
C GLU A 24 -9.86 11.07 2.52
N ASP A 25 -10.98 10.69 1.90
CA ASP A 25 -11.39 10.98 0.50
C ASP A 25 -10.81 10.11 -0.65
N VAL A 26 -9.94 9.13 -0.39
CA VAL A 26 -9.47 8.13 -1.38
C VAL A 26 -10.11 6.77 -1.09
N TYR A 27 -11.44 6.70 -1.18
CA TYR A 27 -12.13 5.43 -0.96
C TYR A 27 -12.15 4.58 -2.23
N ASN A 28 -11.10 3.79 -2.43
CA ASN A 28 -11.15 2.63 -3.32
C ASN A 28 -11.22 1.35 -2.47
N PRO A 29 -12.37 0.65 -2.43
CA PRO A 29 -12.54 -0.54 -1.60
C PRO A 29 -11.64 -1.72 -2.02
N ASP A 30 -11.11 -1.68 -3.25
CA ASP A 30 -10.20 -2.70 -3.75
C ASP A 30 -8.77 -2.54 -3.18
N LEU A 31 -8.48 -1.38 -2.59
CA LEU A 31 -7.18 -1.08 -1.97
C LEU A 31 -7.21 -1.38 -0.47
N PHE A 32 -6.09 -1.86 0.05
CA PHE A 32 -5.84 -2.02 1.47
C PHE A 32 -5.02 -0.82 1.93
N GLU A 33 -5.43 -0.17 3.03
CA GLU A 33 -4.81 1.09 3.51
C GLU A 33 -4.64 2.17 2.41
N GLY A 34 -5.50 2.15 1.38
CA GLY A 34 -5.56 3.17 0.33
C GLY A 34 -4.56 3.06 -0.82
N ASP A 35 -3.51 2.23 -0.74
CA ASP A 35 -2.45 2.19 -1.74
C ASP A 35 -1.98 0.78 -2.16
N MET A 36 -2.37 -0.26 -1.42
CA MET A 36 -1.95 -1.64 -1.70
C MET A 36 -3.07 -2.46 -2.33
N ILE A 37 -2.75 -3.23 -3.37
CA ILE A 37 -3.62 -4.30 -3.87
C ILE A 37 -3.17 -5.60 -3.21
N LEU A 38 -4.04 -6.20 -2.41
CA LEU A 38 -3.79 -7.45 -1.71
C LEU A 38 -4.76 -8.53 -2.20
N GLU A 39 -4.27 -9.76 -2.32
CA GLU A 39 -5.15 -10.92 -2.47
C GLU A 39 -6.02 -11.10 -1.21
N PRO A 40 -7.20 -11.73 -1.31
CA PRO A 40 -8.15 -11.80 -0.20
C PRO A 40 -7.59 -12.42 1.10
N ASP A 41 -6.72 -13.41 0.98
CA ASP A 41 -6.04 -14.07 2.10
C ASP A 41 -4.99 -13.16 2.76
N GLN A 42 -4.22 -12.43 1.96
CA GLN A 42 -3.25 -11.45 2.44
C GLN A 42 -3.93 -10.30 3.18
N ARG A 43 -5.06 -9.80 2.64
CA ARG A 43 -5.87 -8.76 3.28
C ARG A 43 -6.38 -9.21 4.64
N MET A 44 -6.97 -10.40 4.71
CA MET A 44 -7.41 -10.98 5.97
C MET A 44 -6.24 -11.10 6.96
N ALA A 45 -5.09 -11.61 6.52
CA ALA A 45 -3.92 -11.74 7.37
C ALA A 45 -3.46 -10.38 7.92
N ALA A 46 -3.42 -9.34 7.09
CA ALA A 46 -3.07 -7.98 7.51
C ALA A 46 -4.05 -7.42 8.54
N GLU A 47 -5.37 -7.54 8.31
CA GLU A 47 -6.43 -7.05 9.19
C GLU A 47 -6.38 -7.69 10.59
N PHE A 48 -6.04 -8.98 10.67
CA PHE A 48 -5.94 -9.70 11.95
C PHE A 48 -4.52 -9.69 12.54
N GLY A 49 -3.58 -8.97 11.91
CA GLY A 49 -2.19 -8.87 12.37
C GLY A 49 -1.38 -10.17 12.24
N PHE A 50 -1.83 -11.09 11.41
CA PHE A 50 -1.11 -12.30 11.00
C PHE A 50 -0.08 -12.01 9.92
N ASP A 51 0.53 -13.07 9.40
CA ASP A 51 1.50 -12.97 8.33
C ASP A 51 0.88 -12.94 6.95
N VAL A 52 1.24 -11.95 6.15
CA VAL A 52 0.66 -11.76 4.82
C VAL A 52 1.15 -12.80 3.81
N ASP A 53 2.29 -13.44 4.05
CA ASP A 53 2.87 -14.48 3.19
C ASP A 53 3.08 -15.83 3.90
N GLY A 54 2.60 -15.96 5.14
CA GLY A 54 2.74 -17.16 5.95
C GLY A 54 4.13 -17.34 6.57
N GLU A 55 5.06 -16.40 6.38
CA GLU A 55 6.42 -16.46 6.89
C GLU A 55 6.74 -15.23 7.74
N ALA A 56 7.14 -15.45 9.00
CA ALA A 56 7.32 -14.43 10.05
C ALA A 56 7.52 -12.98 9.56
N ARG A 57 6.63 -12.06 9.99
CA ARG A 57 6.68 -10.59 9.84
C ARG A 57 7.96 -10.06 9.20
N GLY A 58 7.85 -9.71 7.93
CA GLY A 58 8.93 -9.24 7.09
C GLY A 58 9.23 -10.31 6.08
N SER A 59 8.54 -10.24 4.94
CA SER A 59 8.70 -11.06 3.74
C SER A 59 10.17 -11.11 3.33
N SER A 60 10.94 -11.94 4.02
CA SER A 60 12.41 -11.98 4.00
C SER A 60 12.91 -13.32 3.47
N VAL A 61 11.98 -14.25 3.24
CA VAL A 61 12.25 -15.58 2.71
C VAL A 61 11.49 -15.84 1.40
N SER A 62 10.21 -15.45 1.29
CA SER A 62 9.39 -15.66 0.08
C SER A 62 9.00 -14.34 -0.63
N ARG A 63 8.34 -14.46 -1.80
CA ARG A 63 7.76 -13.37 -2.61
C ARG A 63 8.70 -12.23 -3.06
N HIS A 64 10.00 -12.45 -3.00
CA HIS A 64 10.99 -11.56 -3.61
C HIS A 64 11.01 -11.64 -5.14
N TRP A 65 11.42 -10.55 -5.76
CA TRP A 65 11.82 -10.55 -7.15
C TRP A 65 13.04 -11.46 -7.36
N PRO A 66 13.00 -12.40 -8.34
CA PRO A 66 14.12 -13.28 -8.61
C PRO A 66 15.41 -12.49 -8.88
N ASN A 67 16.51 -12.93 -8.27
CA ASN A 67 17.82 -12.26 -8.36
C ASN A 67 17.82 -10.77 -7.95
N ALA A 68 16.81 -10.32 -7.19
CA ALA A 68 16.61 -8.91 -6.87
C ALA A 68 16.49 -8.00 -8.12
N VAL A 69 16.01 -8.54 -9.24
CA VAL A 69 15.78 -7.81 -10.49
C VAL A 69 14.30 -7.62 -10.71
N VAL A 70 13.86 -6.37 -10.89
CA VAL A 70 12.48 -6.02 -11.21
C VAL A 70 12.37 -5.72 -12.70
N PRO A 71 11.94 -6.68 -13.55
CA PRO A 71 11.63 -6.40 -14.95
C PRO A 71 10.38 -5.52 -15.04
N TYR A 72 10.42 -4.50 -15.88
CA TYR A 72 9.28 -3.58 -16.07
C TYR A 72 9.13 -3.19 -17.55
N THR A 73 7.91 -2.78 -17.89
CA THR A 73 7.57 -2.18 -19.18
C THR A 73 6.86 -0.86 -18.91
N ILE A 74 7.24 0.19 -19.63
CA ILE A 74 6.50 1.46 -19.60
C ILE A 74 5.35 1.34 -20.59
N ASP A 75 4.12 1.28 -20.08
CA ASP A 75 2.95 1.16 -20.92
C ASP A 75 2.69 2.47 -21.70
N SER A 76 2.34 2.34 -22.98
CA SER A 76 2.12 3.49 -23.87
C SER A 76 0.98 4.41 -23.41
N SER A 77 0.03 3.92 -22.61
CA SER A 77 -1.03 4.73 -22.03
C SER A 77 -0.51 5.83 -21.11
N LEU A 78 0.66 5.64 -20.47
CA LEU A 78 1.30 6.65 -19.64
C LEU A 78 1.75 7.88 -20.44
N CYS A 79 2.08 7.71 -21.73
CA CYS A 79 2.40 8.85 -22.59
C CYS A 79 1.21 9.83 -22.70
N LYS A 80 -0.04 9.36 -22.60
CA LYS A 80 -1.24 10.21 -22.73
C LYS A 80 -1.45 11.14 -21.53
N GLN A 81 -1.05 10.73 -20.33
CA GLN A 81 -1.20 11.54 -19.11
C GLN A 81 -0.22 12.71 -19.08
N ILE A 82 0.99 12.54 -19.62
CA ILE A 82 2.02 13.60 -19.66
C ILE A 82 1.58 14.79 -20.53
N TYR A 83 0.82 14.54 -21.61
CA TYR A 83 0.34 15.59 -22.52
C TYR A 83 -0.63 16.60 -21.89
N GLN A 84 -1.25 16.30 -20.74
CA GLN A 84 -2.15 17.25 -20.07
C GLN A 84 -1.44 18.18 -19.07
N HIS A 85 -0.16 17.95 -18.75
CA HIS A 85 0.55 18.76 -17.75
C HIS A 85 1.87 19.38 -18.24
N PHE A 86 2.56 18.80 -19.23
CA PHE A 86 3.79 19.38 -19.78
C PHE A 86 3.91 19.14 -21.31
N LEU A 87 4.34 20.17 -22.04
CA LEU A 87 4.46 20.25 -23.51
C LEU A 87 5.48 19.25 -24.13
N PRO A 88 5.50 19.06 -25.47
CA PRO A 88 5.58 17.74 -26.10
C PRO A 88 7.02 17.26 -26.34
N THR A 89 7.30 16.04 -25.90
CA THR A 89 8.27 15.19 -26.59
C THR A 89 7.55 13.94 -27.09
N LYS A 90 7.74 13.64 -28.37
CA LYS A 90 7.08 12.52 -29.04
C LYS A 90 7.57 11.20 -28.42
N CYS A 91 6.65 10.38 -27.91
CA CYS A 91 6.90 8.96 -27.73
C CYS A 91 7.04 8.33 -29.12
N GLN A 92 8.27 8.23 -29.65
CA GLN A 92 8.53 7.43 -30.86
C GLN A 92 8.62 5.96 -30.45
N SER A 93 7.80 5.13 -31.08
CA SER A 93 7.82 3.68 -30.97
C SER A 93 9.23 3.16 -31.25
N SER A 94 9.90 2.59 -30.25
CA SER A 94 11.12 1.85 -30.46
C SER A 94 10.81 0.63 -31.31
N HIS A 95 11.46 0.59 -32.46
CA HIS A 95 11.52 -0.57 -33.32
C HIS A 95 11.97 -1.80 -32.50
N SER A 96 11.28 -2.91 -32.75
CA SER A 96 11.70 -4.27 -32.45
C SER A 96 13.19 -4.45 -32.77
N LEU A 97 13.99 -4.75 -31.75
CA LEU A 97 15.28 -5.40 -31.95
C LEU A 97 15.02 -6.91 -31.98
N SER A 98 15.34 -7.46 -33.14
CA SER A 98 15.45 -8.88 -33.50
C SER A 98 16.16 -9.73 -32.47
#